data_AF-A0A1G6A7I9-F1
#
_entry.id   AF-A0A1G6A7I9-F1
#
_cell.length_a   1.000
_cell.length_b   1.000
_cell.length_c   1.000
_cell.angle_alpha   90.00
_cell.angle_beta   90.00
_cell.angle_gamma   90.00
#
_symmetry.space_group_name_H-M   'P 1'
#
loop_
_entity.id
_entity.type
_entity.pdbx_description
1 polymer ?
#
loop_
_entity_poly.entity_id
_entity_poly.type
_entity_poly.pdbx_seq_one_letter_code
_entity_poly.pdbx_strand_id
1 'polypeptide(L)'
;MTVIFTVAPDIELQRGVIEGVSMYMGTIPLVVEPVSETQWQAELWLGACSDPQMRWRATIPWVNPTAGTRGQYQFEFVTETN
;
A
#
# COMPACT_ATOMS: atom_id res chain seq x y z
N MET A 1 8.02 3.62 7.95
CA MET A 1 6.86 3.03 8.64
C MET A 1 6.63 1.65 8.07
N THR A 2 6.42 0.63 8.90
CA THR A 2 6.16 -0.73 8.42
C THR A 2 4.67 -1.03 8.47
N VAL A 3 4.11 -1.57 7.40
CA VAL A 3 2.72 -2.03 7.34
C VAL A 3 2.68 -3.51 7.01
N ILE A 4 1.80 -4.23 7.72
CA ILE A 4 1.55 -5.66 7.52
C ILE A 4 0.17 -5.82 6.89
N PHE A 5 0.10 -6.55 5.79
CA PHE A 5 -1.12 -6.95 5.13
C PHE A 5 -1.40 -8.42 5.45
N THR A 6 -2.64 -8.73 5.82
CA THR A 6 -3.11 -10.12 5.93
C THR A 6 -4.08 -10.39 4.78
N VAL A 7 -3.77 -11.37 3.95
CA VAL A 7 -4.54 -11.75 2.76
C VAL A 7 -4.88 -13.23 2.80
N ALA A 8 -5.84 -13.64 1.95
CA ALA A 8 -6.11 -15.05 1.75
C ALA A 8 -4.86 -15.77 1.16
N PRO A 9 -4.63 -17.04 1.49
CA PRO A 9 -3.39 -17.76 1.15
C PRO A 9 -3.19 -17.97 -0.37
N ASP A 10 -4.24 -17.84 -1.15
CA ASP A 10 -4.26 -17.92 -2.61
C ASP A 10 -4.13 -16.54 -3.29
N ILE A 11 -3.83 -15.49 -2.53
CA ILE A 11 -3.62 -14.14 -3.05
C ILE A 11 -2.14 -13.75 -2.99
N GLU A 12 -1.63 -13.37 -4.15
CA GLU A 12 -0.31 -12.76 -4.30
C GLU A 12 -0.46 -11.26 -4.49
N LEU A 13 0.20 -10.48 -3.64
CA LEU A 13 0.26 -9.03 -3.78
C LEU A 13 1.33 -8.65 -4.81
N GLN A 14 1.03 -7.65 -5.62
CA GLN A 14 1.96 -7.05 -6.58
C GLN A 14 2.43 -5.68 -6.08
N ARG A 15 3.48 -5.15 -6.73
CA ARG A 15 3.98 -3.81 -6.45
C ARG A 15 2.84 -2.79 -6.60
N GLY A 16 2.58 -2.06 -5.53
CA GLY A 16 1.57 -1.03 -5.47
C GLY A 16 2.15 0.38 -5.66
N VAL A 17 1.29 1.36 -5.45
CA VAL A 17 1.64 2.78 -5.46
C VAL A 17 0.95 3.51 -4.32
N ILE A 18 1.56 4.59 -3.87
CA ILE A 18 0.98 5.54 -2.93
C ILE A 18 1.02 6.92 -3.54
N GLU A 19 -0.11 7.61 -3.45
CA GLU A 19 -0.32 8.95 -4.00
C GLU A 19 -0.79 9.89 -2.90
N GLY A 20 -0.32 11.14 -2.93
CA GLY A 20 -0.88 12.19 -2.11
C GLY A 20 -2.24 12.63 -2.67
N VAL A 21 -3.29 12.54 -1.86
CA VAL A 21 -4.67 12.95 -2.21
C VAL A 21 -4.85 14.46 -1.99
N SER A 22 -4.30 15.00 -0.90
CA SER A 22 -4.39 16.44 -0.59
C SER A 22 -3.49 17.29 -1.50
N MET A 23 -2.28 16.80 -1.79
CA MET A 23 -1.33 17.42 -2.72
C MET A 23 -0.61 16.35 -3.54
N TYR A 24 -0.69 16.44 -4.86
CA TYR A 24 -0.04 15.50 -5.76
C TYR A 24 1.47 15.77 -5.81
N MET A 25 2.24 15.08 -4.96
CA MET A 25 3.70 15.13 -4.93
C MET A 25 4.36 13.99 -5.74
N GLY A 26 3.57 13.33 -6.59
CA GLY A 26 3.97 12.14 -7.35
C GLY A 26 3.54 10.83 -6.69
N THR A 27 4.00 9.73 -7.28
CA THR A 27 3.72 8.35 -6.85
C THR A 27 4.92 7.76 -6.12
N ILE A 28 4.72 7.29 -4.89
CA ILE A 28 5.70 6.53 -4.13
C ILE A 28 5.48 5.05 -4.43
N PRO A 29 6.49 4.29 -4.88
CA PRO A 29 6.35 2.86 -5.11
C PRO A 29 6.13 2.13 -3.78
N LEU A 30 5.09 1.30 -3.73
CA LEU A 30 4.81 0.44 -2.58
C LEU A 30 5.34 -0.95 -2.87
N VAL A 31 6.50 -1.26 -2.30
CA VAL A 31 7.12 -2.60 -2.42
C VAL A 31 6.60 -3.46 -1.28
N VAL A 32 5.94 -4.56 -1.67
CA VAL A 32 5.41 -5.57 -0.76
C VAL A 32 6.27 -6.83 -0.86
N GLU A 33 6.57 -7.44 0.28
CA GLU A 33 7.37 -8.64 0.39
C GLU A 33 6.62 -9.69 1.22
N PRO A 34 6.60 -10.97 0.81
CA PRO A 34 5.93 -12.01 1.56
C PRO A 34 6.71 -12.33 2.83
N VAL A 35 6.01 -12.40 3.96
CA VAL A 35 6.55 -12.82 5.27
C VAL A 35 6.09 -14.24 5.61
N SER A 36 4.88 -14.61 5.20
CA SER A 36 4.32 -15.96 5.30
C SER A 36 3.24 -16.18 4.23
N GLU A 37 2.59 -17.35 4.21
CA GLU A 37 1.52 -17.68 3.25
C GLU A 37 0.36 -16.67 3.24
N THR A 38 0.11 -15.99 4.36
CA THR A 38 -1.02 -15.03 4.49
C THR A 38 -0.56 -13.62 4.83
N GLN A 39 0.72 -13.41 5.10
CA GLN A 39 1.23 -12.11 5.54
C GLN A 39 2.25 -11.54 4.57
N TRP A 40 2.04 -10.27 4.28
CA TRP A 40 2.94 -9.46 3.47
C TRP A 40 3.32 -8.22 4.24
N GLN A 41 4.54 -7.74 4.04
CA GLN A 41 5.07 -6.54 4.66
C GLN A 41 5.44 -5.52 3.59
N ALA A 42 5.24 -4.24 3.90
CA ALA A 42 5.81 -3.15 3.11
C ALA A 42 6.45 -2.10 4.01
N GLU A 43 7.54 -1.52 3.50
CA GLU A 43 8.16 -0.34 4.08
C GLU A 43 7.70 0.92 3.34
N LEU A 44 7.15 1.84 4.13
CA LEU A 44 6.59 3.10 3.67
C LEU A 44 7.52 4.24 4.03
N TRP A 45 8.00 4.91 3.00
CA TRP A 45 8.85 6.09 3.06
C TRP A 45 8.02 7.31 2.68
N LEU A 46 7.21 7.78 3.62
CA LEU A 46 6.40 8.98 3.45
C LEU A 46 7.21 10.17 3.95
N GLY A 47 7.45 11.14 3.07
CA GLY A 47 8.10 12.39 3.46
C GLY A 47 7.21 13.20 4.40
N ALA A 48 7.80 13.77 5.45
CA ALA A 48 7.12 14.79 6.25
C ALA A 48 6.92 16.03 5.37
N CYS A 49 5.69 16.29 4.96
CA CYS A 49 5.32 17.54 4.30
C CYS A 49 4.94 18.58 5.35
N SER A 50 5.05 19.86 5.00
CA SER A 50 4.63 21.00 5.81
C SER A 50 3.12 21.15 5.97
N ASP A 51 2.32 20.31 5.31
CA ASP A 51 0.87 20.23 5.53
C ASP A 51 0.58 19.40 6.80
N PRO A 52 -0.15 19.95 7.79
CA PRO A 52 -0.44 19.28 9.05
C PRO A 52 -1.27 17.99 8.90
N GLN A 53 -2.02 17.82 7.80
CA GLN A 53 -2.84 16.62 7.57
C GLN A 53 -2.72 16.11 6.12
N MET A 54 -1.68 15.33 5.87
CA MET A 54 -1.47 14.69 4.56
C MET A 54 -2.37 13.46 4.41
N ARG A 55 -3.32 13.52 3.48
CA ARG A 55 -4.07 12.35 3.00
C ARG A 55 -3.30 11.63 1.92
N TRP A 56 -3.18 10.32 2.08
CA TRP A 56 -2.52 9.41 1.17
C TRP A 56 -3.52 8.36 0.70
N ARG A 57 -3.37 7.93 -0.54
CA ARG A 57 -4.08 6.79 -1.12
C ARG A 57 -3.07 5.73 -1.50
N ALA A 58 -3.23 4.52 -0.98
CA ALA A 58 -2.47 3.36 -1.38
C ALA A 58 -3.32 2.47 -2.29
N THR A 59 -2.71 1.99 -3.37
CA THR A 59 -3.30 1.03 -4.30
C THR A 59 -2.36 -0.15 -4.45
N ILE A 60 -2.83 -1.36 -4.15
CA ILE A 60 -2.07 -2.60 -4.20
C ILE A 60 -2.81 -3.58 -5.13
N PRO A 61 -2.29 -3.82 -6.34
CA PRO A 61 -2.82 -4.88 -7.20
C PRO A 61 -2.57 -6.24 -6.57
N TRP A 62 -3.48 -7.16 -6.81
CA TRP A 62 -3.38 -8.54 -6.35
C TRP A 62 -3.88 -9.50 -7.41
N VAL A 63 -3.34 -10.71 -7.38
CA VAL A 63 -3.73 -11.81 -8.27
C VAL A 63 -4.00 -13.05 -7.44
N ASN A 64 -4.97 -13.84 -7.88
CA ASN A 64 -5.21 -15.18 -7.41
C ASN A 64 -4.87 -16.14 -8.56
N PRO A 65 -3.67 -16.77 -8.54
CA PRO A 65 -3.25 -17.63 -9.64
C PRO A 65 -4.10 -18.90 -9.75
N THR A 66 -4.73 -19.35 -8.67
CA THR A 66 -5.58 -20.56 -8.65
C THR A 66 -6.95 -20.31 -9.28
N ALA A 67 -7.60 -19.21 -8.95
CA ALA A 67 -8.91 -18.83 -9.48
C ALA A 67 -8.84 -18.04 -10.80
N GLY A 68 -7.65 -17.56 -11.18
CA GLY A 68 -7.46 -16.69 -12.35
C GLY A 68 -8.06 -15.29 -12.18
N THR A 69 -8.43 -14.90 -10.97
CA THR A 69 -8.99 -13.58 -10.66
C THR A 69 -7.90 -12.59 -10.30
N ARG A 70 -8.14 -11.31 -10.57
CA ARG A 70 -7.25 -10.22 -10.19
C ARG A 70 -8.07 -9.03 -9.73
N GLY A 71 -7.47 -8.18 -8.91
CA GLY A 71 -8.09 -6.95 -8.47
C GLY A 71 -7.07 -6.00 -7.89
N GLN A 72 -7.56 -5.01 -7.18
CA GLN A 72 -6.73 -4.07 -6.43
C GLN A 72 -7.38 -3.78 -5.08
N TYR A 73 -6.56 -3.70 -4.05
CA TYR A 73 -6.94 -3.12 -2.77
C TYR A 73 -6.59 -1.63 -2.82
N GLN A 74 -7.55 -0.79 -2.45
CA GLN A 74 -7.34 0.65 -2.37
C GLN A 74 -7.81 1.12 -0.99
N PHE A 75 -6.96 1.88 -0.31
CA PHE A 75 -7.30 2.49 0.98
C PHE A 75 -6.66 3.86 1.11
N GLU A 76 -7.32 4.72 1.88
CA GLU A 76 -6.83 6.06 2.18
C GLU A 76 -6.50 6.18 3.67
N PHE A 77 -5.44 6.91 3.98
CA PHE A 77 -4.99 7.14 5.35
C PHE A 77 -4.40 8.54 5.50
N VAL A 78 -4.32 9.02 6.74
CA VAL A 78 -3.77 10.35 7.06
C VAL A 78 -2.50 10.20 7.89
N THR A 79 -1.50 11.02 7.61
CA THR A 79 -0.34 11.20 8.48
C THR A 79 -0.37 12.61 9.07
N GLU A 80 -0.21 12.72 10.39
CA GLU A 80 -0.15 13.99 11.10
C GLU A 80 1.29 14.25 11.56
N THR A 81 1.77 15.47 11.35
CA THR A 81 3.03 15.97 11.91
C THR A 81 2.72 16.62 13.26
N ASN A 82 3.27 16.06 14.34
CA ASN A 82 3.18 16.62 15.69
C ASN A 82 4.35 17.56 15.96
#